data_AF-A0A9W9I3V1-F1
#
_entry.id   AF-A0A9W9I3V1-F1
#
_cell.length_a   1.000
_cell.length_b   1.000
_cell.length_c   1.000
_cell.angle_alpha   90.00
_cell.angle_beta   90.00
_cell.angle_gamma   90.00
#
_symmetry.space_group_name_H-M   'P 1'
#
loop_
_entity.id
_entity.type
_entity.pdbx_description
1 polymer ?
#
loop_
_entity_poly.entity_id
_entity_poly.type
_entity_poly.pdbx_seq_one_letter_code
_entity_poly.pdbx_strand_id
1 'polypeptide(L)'
;MISTTVEEPLHVFDLPQIYQKPSGTDLIKALALLALQPRAFGTSAEAVKGPAVHPAGLTRYLTQIISSPLSWLETEELREAVWDAAGARLSERSGRAAMPAMSRIFNIPTSSGEDYTLTLHEPSLTADNLGMKTWVSSYLLSRRLHELLESPPELVPVGSTDRSTTSSRNKPVRALELGSGTGLVGLSFAALKGRGATVHLTDLPEIVPNLAHNTALNVELLNKTGATVTTGVLDWSETPTPPPAAEERFDVILAADPLYSPNHPKWLVDTIAPWLSKGLNARVVAEMPLRDAYLPQVHEFRQRMTDLGLAVVEEGEETGYDDWESADGNALAVKCWWSIWGWSEKV
;
A
#
# COMPACT_ATOMS: atom_id res chain seq x y z
N MET A 1 -12.45 -37.88 -16.97
CA MET A 1 -12.77 -37.62 -15.56
C MET A 1 -11.45 -37.43 -14.83
N ILE A 2 -11.02 -36.18 -14.65
CA ILE A 2 -9.86 -35.88 -13.82
C ILE A 2 -10.42 -35.68 -12.42
N SER A 3 -10.17 -36.65 -11.54
CA SER A 3 -10.50 -36.54 -10.12
C SER A 3 -9.61 -35.46 -9.54
N THR A 4 -10.13 -34.24 -9.41
CA THR A 4 -9.57 -33.24 -8.50
C THR A 4 -9.75 -33.79 -7.10
N THR A 5 -8.71 -34.43 -6.55
CA THR A 5 -8.62 -34.71 -5.12
C THR A 5 -8.66 -33.36 -4.42
N VAL A 6 -9.83 -32.97 -3.94
CA VAL A 6 -9.97 -31.88 -2.98
C VAL A 6 -9.21 -32.38 -1.74
N GLU A 7 -8.04 -31.82 -1.47
CA GLU A 7 -7.31 -32.14 -0.24
C GLU A 7 -8.24 -31.86 0.95
N GLU A 8 -8.45 -32.87 1.79
CA GLU A 8 -9.25 -32.71 3.00
C GLU A 8 -8.59 -31.67 3.91
N PRO A 9 -9.37 -30.75 4.51
CA PRO A 9 -8.82 -29.73 5.38
C PRO A 9 -8.19 -30.36 6.63
N LEU A 10 -6.95 -29.95 6.93
CA LEU A 10 -6.20 -30.36 8.11
C LEU A 10 -7.00 -30.08 9.38
N HIS A 11 -7.28 -31.10 10.18
CA HIS A 11 -7.95 -30.97 11.46
C HIS A 11 -6.93 -30.92 12.59
N VAL A 12 -7.23 -30.19 13.67
CA VAL A 12 -6.35 -30.17 14.86
C VAL A 12 -6.16 -31.53 15.54
N PHE A 13 -6.96 -32.54 15.18
CA PHE A 13 -6.82 -33.90 15.70
C PHE A 13 -5.76 -34.70 14.94
N ASP A 14 -5.37 -34.23 13.76
CA ASP A 14 -4.27 -34.80 12.96
C ASP A 14 -2.90 -34.29 13.42
N LEU A 15 -2.90 -33.30 14.33
CA LEU A 15 -1.70 -32.67 14.87
C LEU A 15 -1.25 -33.32 16.20
N PRO A 16 0.05 -33.22 16.56
CA PRO A 16 0.57 -33.73 17.82
C PRO A 16 -0.15 -33.14 19.03
N GLN A 17 -0.65 -33.99 19.92
CA GLN A 17 -1.38 -33.53 21.09
C GLN A 17 -0.45 -33.39 22.31
N ILE A 18 -0.56 -32.29 23.05
CA ILE A 18 0.33 -32.00 24.19
C ILE A 18 0.37 -33.12 25.25
N TYR A 19 -0.72 -33.87 25.44
CA TYR A 19 -0.77 -34.98 26.39
C TYR A 19 0.09 -36.18 25.98
N GLN A 20 0.48 -36.26 24.70
CA GLN A 20 1.37 -37.29 24.16
C GLN A 20 2.85 -36.93 24.36
N LYS A 21 3.16 -35.73 24.87
CA LYS A 21 4.52 -35.20 25.05
C LYS A 21 5.36 -35.28 23.76
N PRO A 22 4.89 -34.72 22.64
CA PRO A 22 5.62 -34.77 21.36
C PRO A 22 6.95 -34.01 21.43
N SER A 23 7.87 -34.31 20.50
CA SER A 23 9.12 -33.54 20.43
C SER A 23 8.85 -32.07 20.09
N GLY A 24 9.74 -31.16 20.52
CA GLY A 24 9.60 -29.75 20.17
C GLY A 24 9.66 -29.53 18.65
N THR A 25 10.46 -30.33 17.94
CA THR A 25 10.51 -30.30 16.47
C THR A 25 9.18 -30.66 15.83
N ASP A 26 8.44 -31.64 16.37
CA ASP A 26 7.13 -32.02 15.83
C ASP A 26 6.08 -30.94 16.09
N LEU A 27 6.13 -30.29 17.26
CA LEU A 27 5.27 -29.14 17.56
C LEU A 27 5.55 -27.97 16.61
N ILE A 28 6.83 -27.63 16.37
CA ILE A 28 7.20 -26.56 15.44
C ILE A 28 6.74 -26.89 14.01
N LYS A 29 6.92 -28.13 13.55
CA LYS A 29 6.41 -28.56 12.22
C LYS A 29 4.88 -28.43 12.14
N ALA A 30 4.17 -28.88 13.17
CA ALA A 30 2.71 -28.76 13.24
C ALA A 30 2.25 -27.30 13.23
N LEU A 31 2.91 -26.43 14.00
CA LEU A 31 2.63 -24.99 14.05
C LEU A 31 2.98 -24.28 12.73
N ALA A 32 3.96 -24.78 11.97
CA ALA A 32 4.27 -24.28 10.64
C ALA A 32 3.14 -24.60 9.63
N LEU A 33 2.50 -25.78 9.72
CA LEU A 33 1.32 -26.11 8.90
C LEU A 33 0.12 -25.20 9.18
N LEU A 34 0.06 -24.65 10.38
CA LEU A 34 -0.98 -23.71 10.82
C LEU A 34 -0.65 -22.24 10.47
N ALA A 35 0.48 -21.95 9.82
CA ALA A 35 0.83 -20.57 9.46
C ALA A 35 -0.16 -19.99 8.45
N LEU A 36 -0.74 -18.83 8.75
CA LEU A 36 -1.46 -18.08 7.71
C LEU A 36 -0.43 -17.35 6.84
N GLN A 37 -0.54 -17.55 5.53
CA GLN A 37 0.13 -16.65 4.60
C GLN A 37 -0.64 -15.32 4.58
N PRO A 38 0.05 -14.17 4.66
CA PRO A 38 -0.60 -12.88 4.49
C PRO A 38 -1.42 -12.88 3.19
N ARG A 39 -2.68 -12.44 3.25
CA ARG A 39 -3.49 -12.27 2.04
C ARG A 39 -2.78 -11.26 1.13
N ALA A 40 -2.56 -11.66 -0.12
CA ALA A 40 -2.08 -10.75 -1.15
C ALA A 40 -3.22 -9.80 -1.55
N PHE A 41 -2.90 -8.55 -1.87
CA PHE A 41 -3.85 -7.66 -2.54
C PHE A 41 -4.14 -8.20 -3.94
N GLY A 42 -5.38 -8.06 -4.39
CA GLY A 42 -5.79 -8.57 -5.69
C GLY A 42 -6.99 -7.86 -6.27
N THR A 43 -7.20 -8.04 -7.57
CA THR A 43 -8.42 -7.67 -8.31
C THR A 43 -9.46 -8.80 -8.34
N SER A 44 -9.10 -9.96 -7.78
CA SER A 44 -9.99 -11.11 -7.56
C SER A 44 -10.04 -11.39 -6.07
N ALA A 45 -11.18 -11.90 -5.58
CA ALA A 45 -11.35 -12.34 -4.20
C ALA A 45 -10.55 -13.61 -3.86
N GLU A 46 -9.85 -14.20 -4.84
CA GLU A 46 -9.06 -15.42 -4.68
C GLU A 46 -7.76 -15.15 -3.91
N ALA A 47 -7.77 -15.43 -2.61
CA ALA A 47 -6.56 -15.44 -1.79
C ALA A 47 -5.65 -16.63 -2.16
N VAL A 48 -4.32 -16.45 -2.04
CA VAL A 48 -3.36 -17.55 -2.06
C VAL A 48 -3.71 -18.50 -0.91
N LYS A 49 -4.31 -19.65 -1.24
CA LYS A 49 -4.73 -20.64 -0.24
C LYS A 49 -3.50 -21.42 0.23
N GLY A 50 -3.11 -21.21 1.48
CA GLY A 50 -2.31 -22.21 2.21
C GLY A 50 -3.10 -23.51 2.40
N PRO A 51 -2.55 -24.49 3.14
CA PRO A 51 -3.28 -25.71 3.48
C PRO A 51 -4.65 -25.34 4.07
N ALA A 52 -5.72 -25.94 3.56
CA ALA A 52 -7.04 -25.72 4.15
C ALA A 52 -7.01 -26.26 5.58
N VAL A 53 -7.22 -25.42 6.59
CA VAL A 53 -7.27 -25.83 8.01
C VAL A 53 -8.69 -25.70 8.51
N HIS A 54 -9.20 -26.75 9.16
CA HIS A 54 -10.52 -26.71 9.75
C HIS A 54 -10.53 -25.78 10.98
N PRO A 55 -11.41 -24.75 11.04
CA PRO A 55 -11.35 -23.73 12.09
C PRO A 55 -11.79 -24.26 13.47
N ALA A 56 -12.63 -25.30 13.51
CA ALA A 56 -13.15 -25.83 14.76
C ALA A 56 -12.03 -26.41 15.64
N GLY A 57 -11.98 -25.97 16.90
CA GLY A 57 -10.99 -26.45 17.88
C GLY A 57 -9.60 -25.83 17.76
N LEU A 58 -9.33 -25.02 16.72
CA LEU A 58 -8.01 -24.45 16.46
C LEU A 58 -7.53 -23.48 17.54
N THR A 59 -8.37 -22.51 17.90
CA THR A 59 -8.08 -21.57 19.01
C THR A 59 -7.81 -22.32 20.31
N ARG A 60 -8.58 -23.38 20.59
CA ARG A 60 -8.39 -24.23 21.77
C ARG A 60 -7.05 -24.97 21.71
N TYR A 61 -6.69 -25.55 20.57
CA TYR A 61 -5.42 -26.25 20.38
C TYR A 61 -4.22 -25.32 20.62
N LEU A 62 -4.24 -24.12 20.00
CA LEU A 62 -3.16 -23.13 20.16
C LEU A 62 -3.06 -22.64 21.62
N THR A 63 -4.17 -22.29 22.25
CA THR A 63 -4.17 -21.83 23.66
C THR A 63 -3.75 -22.93 24.64
N GLN A 64 -3.99 -24.21 24.33
CA GLN A 64 -3.48 -25.33 25.12
C GLN A 64 -1.95 -25.46 25.05
N ILE A 65 -1.35 -25.21 23.88
CA ILE A 65 0.12 -25.17 23.74
C ILE A 65 0.69 -23.99 24.53
N ILE A 66 0.11 -22.78 24.35
CA ILE A 66 0.56 -21.55 25.02
C ILE A 66 0.48 -21.66 26.55
N SER A 67 -0.59 -22.27 27.08
CA SER A 67 -0.79 -22.42 28.53
C SER A 67 -0.05 -23.61 29.15
N SER A 68 0.54 -24.48 28.34
CA SER A 68 1.30 -25.63 28.83
C SER A 68 2.70 -25.19 29.29
N PRO A 69 3.22 -25.68 30.42
CA PRO A 69 4.60 -25.43 30.83
C PRO A 69 5.63 -26.12 29.92
N LEU A 70 5.19 -26.99 29.00
CA LEU A 70 6.04 -27.76 28.08
C LEU A 70 7.21 -28.46 28.79
N SER A 71 6.98 -28.92 30.03
CA SER A 71 8.03 -29.37 30.96
C SER A 71 8.75 -30.64 30.52
N TRP A 72 8.28 -31.32 29.47
CA TRP A 72 8.95 -32.48 28.88
C TRP A 72 9.98 -32.09 27.80
N LEU A 73 9.99 -30.83 27.36
CA LEU A 73 11.01 -30.30 26.47
C LEU A 73 12.28 -29.97 27.26
N GLU A 74 13.43 -30.31 26.71
CA GLU A 74 14.71 -30.33 27.43
C GLU A 74 15.28 -28.94 27.74
N THR A 75 15.09 -27.99 26.82
CA THR A 75 15.72 -26.66 26.89
C THR A 75 14.68 -25.54 26.95
N GLU A 76 15.03 -24.44 27.60
CA GLU A 76 14.17 -23.25 27.67
C GLU A 76 14.00 -22.62 26.28
N GLU A 77 15.08 -22.58 25.50
CA GLU A 77 15.07 -22.02 24.15
C GLU A 77 14.09 -22.75 23.23
N LEU A 78 13.91 -24.06 23.41
CA LEU A 78 12.95 -24.84 22.63
C LEU A 78 11.51 -24.60 23.09
N ARG A 79 11.29 -24.35 24.40
CA ARG A 79 9.97 -23.98 24.92
C ARG A 79 9.55 -22.61 24.39
N GLU A 80 10.45 -21.62 24.49
CA GLU A 80 10.25 -20.27 23.94
C GLU A 80 9.91 -20.33 22.45
N ALA A 81 10.68 -21.07 21.64
CA ALA A 81 10.38 -21.21 20.21
C ALA A 81 8.98 -21.79 19.93
N VAL A 82 8.52 -22.76 20.73
CA VAL A 82 7.18 -23.35 20.58
C VAL A 82 6.09 -22.38 21.04
N TRP A 83 6.28 -21.68 22.16
CA TRP A 83 5.34 -20.66 22.64
C TRP A 83 5.23 -19.49 21.65
N ASP A 84 6.35 -19.00 21.14
CA ASP A 84 6.40 -17.96 20.11
C ASP A 84 5.66 -18.38 18.84
N ALA A 85 5.93 -19.59 18.34
CA ALA A 85 5.26 -20.12 17.17
C ALA A 85 3.74 -20.27 17.40
N ALA A 86 3.31 -20.81 18.55
CA ALA A 86 1.90 -20.96 18.88
C ALA A 86 1.19 -19.60 19.07
N GLY A 87 1.85 -18.66 19.74
CA GLY A 87 1.40 -17.28 19.90
C GLY A 87 1.22 -16.59 18.56
N ALA A 88 2.21 -16.70 17.66
CA ALA A 88 2.13 -16.15 16.31
C ALA A 88 0.93 -16.70 15.53
N ARG A 89 0.70 -18.02 15.55
CA ARG A 89 -0.45 -18.65 14.88
C ARG A 89 -1.80 -18.17 15.41
N LEU A 90 -1.88 -17.85 16.70
CA LEU A 90 -3.08 -17.31 17.33
C LEU A 90 -3.27 -15.83 16.93
N SER A 91 -2.21 -15.04 16.98
CA SER A 91 -2.21 -13.62 16.59
C SER A 91 -2.58 -13.41 15.12
N GLU A 92 -2.06 -14.23 14.21
CA GLU A 92 -2.42 -14.25 12.79
C GLU A 92 -3.92 -14.37 12.53
N ARG A 93 -4.64 -15.03 13.45
CA ARG A 93 -6.08 -15.29 13.38
C ARG A 93 -6.92 -14.30 14.19
N SER A 94 -6.29 -13.31 14.81
CA SER A 94 -6.93 -12.32 15.66
C SER A 94 -7.18 -10.98 14.93
N GLY A 95 -7.09 -10.99 13.60
CA GLY A 95 -7.28 -9.83 12.72
C GLY A 95 -5.99 -9.06 12.43
N ARG A 96 -6.01 -8.18 11.41
CA ARG A 96 -4.82 -7.47 10.91
C ARG A 96 -4.13 -6.61 11.97
N ALA A 97 -4.86 -6.05 12.94
CA ALA A 97 -4.28 -5.28 14.04
C ALA A 97 -3.44 -6.12 15.02
N ALA A 98 -3.72 -7.42 15.13
CA ALA A 98 -2.97 -8.34 15.97
C ALA A 98 -1.83 -9.06 15.21
N MET A 99 -1.75 -8.90 13.88
CA MET A 99 -0.72 -9.54 13.08
C MET A 99 0.68 -8.97 13.36
N PRO A 100 1.72 -9.83 13.37
CA PRO A 100 3.09 -9.37 13.46
C PRO A 100 3.50 -8.57 12.21
N ALA A 101 4.65 -7.92 12.31
CA ALA A 101 5.30 -7.29 11.18
C ALA A 101 5.49 -8.31 10.04
N MET A 102 5.34 -7.84 8.80
CA MET A 102 5.45 -8.68 7.61
C MET A 102 6.05 -7.90 6.45
N SER A 103 6.59 -8.63 5.48
CA SER A 103 7.00 -8.05 4.20
C SER A 103 6.13 -8.62 3.08
N ARG A 104 5.67 -7.75 2.19
CA ARG A 104 4.79 -8.10 1.07
C ARG A 104 5.45 -7.77 -0.25
N ILE A 105 5.15 -8.60 -1.24
CA ILE A 105 5.59 -8.43 -2.62
C ILE A 105 4.42 -7.89 -3.43
N PHE A 106 4.67 -6.82 -4.17
CA PHE A 106 3.71 -6.17 -5.05
C PHE A 106 4.23 -6.22 -6.49
N ASN A 107 3.40 -6.74 -7.39
CA ASN A 107 3.68 -6.77 -8.80
C ASN A 107 3.00 -5.58 -9.48
N ILE A 108 3.81 -4.75 -10.14
CA ILE A 108 3.43 -3.51 -10.80
C ILE A 108 3.50 -3.75 -12.31
N PRO A 109 2.35 -3.78 -13.01
CA PRO A 109 2.34 -3.94 -14.45
C PRO A 109 3.15 -2.86 -15.15
N THR A 110 3.84 -3.23 -16.22
CA THR A 110 4.52 -2.29 -17.13
C THR A 110 3.90 -2.38 -18.51
N SER A 111 4.14 -1.38 -19.35
CA SER A 111 3.60 -1.39 -20.72
C SER A 111 4.25 -2.41 -21.65
N SER A 112 5.37 -3.02 -21.27
CA SER A 112 5.94 -4.15 -22.00
C SER A 112 5.23 -5.48 -21.70
N GLY A 113 4.26 -5.50 -20.78
CA GLY A 113 3.57 -6.71 -20.35
C GLY A 113 4.35 -7.57 -19.34
N GLU A 114 5.51 -7.10 -18.87
CA GLU A 114 6.22 -7.66 -17.72
C GLU A 114 5.86 -6.88 -16.44
N ASP A 115 6.01 -7.49 -15.28
CA ASP A 115 5.78 -6.82 -14.00
C ASP A 115 7.10 -6.40 -13.35
N TYR A 116 7.11 -5.23 -12.73
CA TYR A 116 8.11 -4.87 -11.73
C TYR A 116 7.69 -5.37 -10.36
N THR A 117 8.65 -5.84 -9.57
CA THR A 117 8.39 -6.41 -8.25
C THR A 117 8.92 -5.47 -7.18
N LEU A 118 8.04 -4.98 -6.31
CA LEU A 118 8.39 -4.19 -5.13
C LEU A 118 8.20 -5.02 -3.87
N THR A 119 9.14 -4.93 -2.94
CA THR A 119 9.01 -5.52 -1.61
C THR A 119 8.85 -4.43 -0.58
N LEU A 120 7.76 -4.44 0.19
CA LEU A 120 7.50 -3.47 1.25
C LEU A 120 7.37 -4.17 2.60
N HIS A 121 8.04 -3.62 3.60
CA HIS A 121 7.89 -3.98 4.99
C HIS A 121 6.76 -3.16 5.64
N GLU A 122 5.93 -3.87 6.37
CA GLU A 122 4.87 -3.33 7.21
C GLU A 122 5.10 -3.79 8.65
N PRO A 123 5.46 -2.88 9.57
CA PRO A 123 5.57 -3.23 10.96
C PRO A 123 4.20 -3.58 11.56
N SER A 124 4.21 -4.16 12.76
CA SER A 124 2.98 -4.41 13.52
C SER A 124 2.22 -3.10 13.73
N LEU A 125 0.91 -3.13 13.53
CA LEU A 125 0.08 -1.93 13.69
C LEU A 125 -0.06 -1.62 15.18
N THR A 126 0.71 -0.66 15.67
CA THR A 126 0.69 -0.20 17.06
C THR A 126 0.24 1.25 17.12
N ALA A 127 -0.63 1.58 18.08
CA ALA A 127 -1.23 2.92 18.24
C ALA A 127 -1.87 3.44 16.93
N ASP A 128 -1.76 4.75 16.66
CA ASP A 128 -2.38 5.43 15.51
C ASP A 128 -1.48 5.44 14.24
N ASN A 129 -0.57 4.48 14.10
CA ASN A 129 0.37 4.42 12.97
C ASN A 129 -0.23 3.81 11.69
N LEU A 130 -1.38 4.31 11.24
CA LEU A 130 -2.09 3.79 10.05
C LEU A 130 -1.25 3.84 8.77
N GLY A 131 -0.30 4.78 8.68
CA GLY A 131 0.65 4.89 7.56
C GLY A 131 1.63 3.71 7.42
N MET A 132 1.73 2.85 8.43
CA MET A 132 2.60 1.67 8.41
C MET A 132 2.03 0.46 7.65
N LYS A 133 0.75 0.53 7.26
CA LYS A 133 0.08 -0.49 6.46
C LYS A 133 -0.10 0.01 5.02
N THR A 134 0.12 -0.87 4.04
CA THR A 134 -0.35 -0.63 2.67
C THR A 134 -1.86 -0.80 2.62
N TRP A 135 -2.55 0.12 1.96
CA TRP A 135 -4.01 0.12 1.77
C TRP A 135 -4.37 -0.23 0.33
N VAL A 136 -5.54 -0.80 0.12
CA VAL A 136 -5.96 -1.28 -1.22
C VAL A 136 -5.99 -0.18 -2.29
N SER A 137 -6.32 1.05 -1.90
CA SER A 137 -6.31 2.24 -2.77
C SER A 137 -4.92 2.52 -3.35
N SER A 138 -3.84 2.38 -2.55
CA SER A 138 -2.47 2.56 -3.06
C SER A 138 -2.06 1.42 -3.99
N TYR A 139 -2.52 0.19 -3.74
CA TYR A 139 -2.30 -0.93 -4.66
C TYR A 139 -2.99 -0.73 -6.01
N LEU A 140 -4.27 -0.36 -6.02
CA LEU A 140 -5.02 -0.08 -7.25
C LEU A 140 -4.38 1.06 -8.05
N LEU A 141 -3.99 2.15 -7.37
CA LEU A 141 -3.34 3.27 -8.02
C LEU A 141 -2.03 2.85 -8.66
N SER A 142 -1.16 2.16 -7.90
CA SER A 142 0.13 1.67 -8.40
C SER A 142 0.02 0.80 -9.63
N ARG A 143 -1.02 -0.04 -9.70
CA ARG A 143 -1.27 -0.88 -10.88
C ARG A 143 -1.70 -0.05 -12.08
N ARG A 144 -2.52 0.98 -11.89
CA ARG A 144 -3.02 1.83 -12.98
C ARG A 144 -1.96 2.78 -13.53
N LEU A 145 -0.91 3.08 -12.76
CA LEU A 145 0.12 4.04 -13.15
C LEU A 145 0.69 3.77 -14.56
N HIS A 146 0.89 2.52 -14.95
CA HIS A 146 1.44 2.24 -16.29
C HIS A 146 0.57 2.79 -17.43
N GLU A 147 -0.76 2.73 -17.32
CA GLU A 147 -1.70 3.31 -18.30
C GLU A 147 -1.65 4.85 -18.27
N LEU A 148 -1.62 5.44 -17.07
CA LEU A 148 -1.62 6.88 -16.88
C LEU A 148 -0.33 7.57 -17.38
N LEU A 149 0.76 6.82 -17.44
CA LEU A 149 2.09 7.34 -17.79
C LEU A 149 2.39 7.33 -19.29
N GLU A 150 1.61 6.61 -20.10
CA GLU A 150 1.82 6.49 -21.56
C GLU A 150 1.15 7.59 -22.37
N SER A 151 0.11 8.24 -21.83
CA SER A 151 -0.58 9.35 -22.49
C SER A 151 -1.13 10.30 -21.45
N PRO A 152 -0.37 11.32 -20.96
CA PRO A 152 -0.95 12.34 -20.13
C PRO A 152 -2.08 13.00 -20.93
N PRO A 153 -3.34 13.00 -20.46
CA PRO A 153 -4.42 13.55 -21.25
C PRO A 153 -4.14 15.05 -21.47
N GLU A 154 -4.13 15.46 -22.74
CA GLU A 154 -3.93 16.85 -23.13
C GLU A 154 -5.15 17.66 -22.64
N LEU A 155 -4.89 18.68 -21.81
CA LEU A 155 -5.93 19.57 -21.31
C LEU A 155 -6.43 20.57 -22.36
N VAL A 156 -5.62 20.81 -23.42
CA VAL A 156 -5.87 21.84 -24.42
C VAL A 156 -5.72 21.21 -25.82
N PRO A 157 -6.76 21.22 -26.66
CA PRO A 157 -6.62 20.87 -28.07
C PRO A 157 -5.64 21.86 -28.71
N VAL A 158 -4.50 21.39 -29.22
CA VAL A 158 -3.49 22.25 -29.86
C VAL A 158 -4.07 22.81 -31.17
N GLY A 159 -4.72 23.98 -31.07
CA GLY A 159 -4.92 24.88 -32.20
C GLY A 159 -3.55 25.29 -32.70
N SER A 160 -3.30 25.04 -33.99
CA SER A 160 -2.06 25.33 -34.68
C SER A 160 -1.52 26.73 -34.37
N THR A 161 -0.47 26.82 -33.57
CA THR A 161 0.71 27.70 -33.78
C THR A 161 1.74 27.42 -32.70
N ASP A 162 2.92 27.02 -33.19
CA ASP A 162 4.23 27.04 -32.54
C ASP A 162 4.77 25.70 -31.99
N ARG A 163 5.33 24.90 -32.91
CA ARG A 163 6.16 23.71 -32.63
C ARG A 163 7.55 24.07 -32.05
N SER A 164 7.67 25.15 -31.27
CA SER A 164 8.94 25.71 -30.80
C SER A 164 9.27 25.37 -29.33
N THR A 165 8.46 24.57 -28.62
CA THR A 165 8.80 24.08 -27.28
C THR A 165 9.45 22.68 -27.32
N THR A 166 10.44 22.50 -28.18
CA THR A 166 11.30 21.30 -28.17
C THR A 166 12.37 21.33 -27.06
N SER A 167 12.31 22.27 -26.11
CA SER A 167 13.32 22.45 -25.06
C SER A 167 13.05 21.73 -23.73
N SER A 168 11.87 21.09 -23.51
CA SER A 168 11.55 20.44 -22.23
C SER A 168 11.74 18.92 -22.18
N ARG A 169 12.06 18.25 -23.29
CA ARG A 169 12.15 16.77 -23.35
C ARG A 169 13.35 16.15 -22.59
N ASN A 170 14.21 16.96 -21.97
CA ASN A 170 15.45 16.48 -21.34
C ASN A 170 15.48 16.57 -19.80
N LYS A 171 14.51 17.20 -19.12
CA LYS A 171 14.51 17.26 -17.66
C LYS A 171 13.61 16.15 -17.09
N PRO A 172 14.09 15.37 -16.09
CA PRO A 172 13.24 14.42 -15.39
C PRO A 172 12.03 15.12 -14.75
N VAL A 173 10.86 14.48 -14.85
CA VAL A 173 9.62 14.89 -14.17
C VAL A 173 9.85 14.84 -12.67
N ARG A 174 9.49 15.90 -11.95
CA ARG A 174 9.58 15.91 -10.49
C ARG A 174 8.26 15.51 -9.89
N ALA A 175 8.24 14.43 -9.12
CA ALA A 175 7.05 13.94 -8.44
C ALA A 175 7.19 14.05 -6.92
N LEU A 176 6.07 14.37 -6.25
CA LEU A 176 5.92 14.36 -4.80
C LEU A 176 4.78 13.40 -4.45
N GLU A 177 5.00 12.46 -3.55
CA GLU A 177 3.93 11.69 -2.94
C GLU A 177 3.63 12.25 -1.55
N LEU A 178 2.38 12.64 -1.33
CA LEU A 178 1.87 13.12 -0.05
C LEU A 178 1.23 11.95 0.69
N GLY A 179 1.70 11.67 1.92
CA GLY A 179 1.12 10.60 2.75
C GLY A 179 1.45 9.24 2.16
N SER A 180 2.75 9.03 1.92
CA SER A 180 3.25 7.87 1.16
C SER A 180 3.04 6.54 1.89
N GLY A 181 2.88 6.59 3.22
CA GLY A 181 2.79 5.43 4.08
C GLY A 181 3.98 4.49 3.87
N THR A 182 3.68 3.31 3.33
CA THR A 182 4.68 2.31 2.95
C THR A 182 5.53 2.67 1.71
N GLY A 183 5.10 3.64 0.90
CA GLY A 183 5.79 4.12 -0.31
C GLY A 183 5.36 3.44 -1.61
N LEU A 184 4.30 2.62 -1.60
CA LEU A 184 3.94 1.79 -2.75
C LEU A 184 3.71 2.60 -4.04
N VAL A 185 2.99 3.72 -3.99
CA VAL A 185 2.63 4.47 -5.21
C VAL A 185 3.83 5.18 -5.80
N GLY A 186 4.55 5.96 -5.01
CA GLY A 186 5.70 6.72 -5.48
C GLY A 186 6.87 5.84 -5.91
N LEU A 187 7.10 4.69 -5.23
CA LEU A 187 8.09 3.70 -5.69
C LEU A 187 7.67 3.07 -7.03
N SER A 188 6.39 2.76 -7.21
CA SER A 188 5.85 2.25 -8.48
C SER A 188 6.00 3.28 -9.60
N PHE A 189 5.63 4.54 -9.33
CA PHE A 189 5.80 5.65 -10.26
C PHE A 189 7.26 5.85 -10.65
N ALA A 190 8.17 5.82 -9.67
CA ALA A 190 9.60 5.96 -9.87
C ALA A 190 10.13 4.83 -10.76
N ALA A 191 9.79 3.58 -10.46
CA ALA A 191 10.24 2.43 -11.25
C ALA A 191 9.72 2.49 -12.70
N LEU A 192 8.44 2.84 -12.89
CA LEU A 192 7.82 2.94 -14.22
C LEU A 192 8.40 4.08 -15.07
N LYS A 193 8.69 5.24 -14.47
CA LYS A 193 9.33 6.37 -15.19
C LYS A 193 10.84 6.21 -15.34
N GLY A 194 11.49 5.44 -14.47
CA GLY A 194 12.94 5.28 -14.43
C GLY A 194 13.67 6.62 -14.40
N ARG A 195 14.72 6.77 -15.22
CA ARG A 195 15.47 8.03 -15.41
C ARG A 195 14.63 9.24 -15.81
N GLY A 196 13.39 9.03 -16.25
CA GLY A 196 12.45 10.08 -16.61
C GLY A 196 11.83 10.82 -15.42
N ALA A 197 12.05 10.37 -14.18
CA ALA A 197 11.50 11.02 -12.99
C ALA A 197 12.47 11.09 -11.80
N THR A 198 12.30 12.13 -10.98
CA THR A 198 12.79 12.17 -9.59
C THR A 198 11.59 12.24 -8.66
N VAL A 199 11.54 11.38 -7.65
CA VAL A 199 10.39 11.23 -6.77
C VAL A 199 10.79 11.54 -5.32
N HIS A 200 10.01 12.38 -4.66
CA HIS A 200 10.12 12.66 -3.23
C HIS A 200 8.92 12.06 -2.51
N LEU A 201 9.15 11.09 -1.64
CA LEU A 201 8.12 10.42 -0.85
C LEU A 201 8.04 11.09 0.51
N THR A 202 6.86 11.54 0.91
CA THR A 202 6.68 12.26 2.17
C THR A 202 5.60 11.68 3.05
N ASP A 203 5.83 11.77 4.35
CA ASP A 203 4.88 11.37 5.40
C ASP A 203 5.26 12.05 6.74
N LEU A 204 4.59 11.68 7.83
CA LEU A 204 4.87 12.14 9.19
C LEU A 204 6.18 11.56 9.76
N PRO A 205 6.81 12.21 10.75
CA PRO A 205 8.10 11.80 11.32
C PRO A 205 8.18 10.33 11.76
N GLU A 206 7.09 9.78 12.28
CA GLU A 206 6.99 8.40 12.73
C GLU A 206 6.95 7.39 11.57
N ILE A 207 6.47 7.79 10.39
CA ILE A 207 6.33 6.92 9.20
C ILE A 207 7.59 6.91 8.33
N VAL A 208 8.26 8.07 8.23
CA VAL A 208 9.42 8.26 7.34
C VAL A 208 10.56 7.23 7.54
N PRO A 209 10.90 6.76 8.75
CA PRO A 209 11.91 5.71 8.92
C PRO A 209 11.56 4.40 8.18
N ASN A 210 10.31 3.96 8.25
CA ASN A 210 9.87 2.75 7.54
C ASN A 210 9.79 3.00 6.02
N LEU A 211 9.37 4.19 5.61
CA LEU A 211 9.35 4.61 4.20
C LEU A 211 10.76 4.60 3.58
N ALA A 212 11.77 5.09 4.32
CA ALA A 212 13.17 5.03 3.92
C ALA A 212 13.69 3.58 3.87
N HIS A 213 13.31 2.75 4.85
CA HIS A 213 13.63 1.32 4.82
C HIS A 213 13.05 0.62 3.58
N ASN A 214 11.78 0.87 3.26
CA ASN A 214 11.14 0.33 2.06
C ASN A 214 11.77 0.83 0.76
N THR A 215 12.20 2.09 0.70
CA THR A 215 12.97 2.59 -0.44
C THR A 215 14.28 1.82 -0.62
N ALA A 216 15.00 1.56 0.49
CA ALA A 216 16.25 0.79 0.47
C ALA A 216 16.06 -0.68 0.08
N LEU A 217 14.96 -1.33 0.49
CA LEU A 217 14.62 -2.69 0.07
C LEU A 217 14.49 -2.84 -1.46
N ASN A 218 14.18 -1.75 -2.16
CA ASN A 218 13.93 -1.75 -3.61
C ASN A 218 15.07 -1.11 -4.42
N VAL A 219 16.24 -0.90 -3.82
CA VAL A 219 17.37 -0.20 -4.47
C VAL A 219 17.84 -0.86 -5.76
N GLU A 220 17.80 -2.19 -5.86
CA GLU A 220 18.18 -2.91 -7.08
C GLU A 220 17.27 -2.57 -8.26
N LEU A 221 15.95 -2.56 -8.04
CA LEU A 221 14.98 -2.18 -9.06
C LEU A 221 15.13 -0.70 -9.43
N LEU A 222 15.29 0.19 -8.45
CA LEU A 222 15.47 1.63 -8.69
C LEU A 222 16.75 1.90 -9.51
N ASN A 223 17.84 1.20 -9.21
CA ASN A 223 19.08 1.28 -9.98
C ASN A 223 18.91 0.74 -11.40
N LYS A 224 18.20 -0.39 -11.57
CA LYS A 224 17.93 -1.00 -12.88
C LYS A 224 17.14 -0.05 -13.80
N THR A 225 16.16 0.66 -13.25
CA THR A 225 15.33 1.61 -14.01
C THR A 225 15.96 3.00 -14.13
N GLY A 226 17.01 3.28 -13.34
CA GLY A 226 17.64 4.59 -13.25
C GLY A 226 16.77 5.63 -12.53
N ALA A 227 15.82 5.17 -11.71
CA ALA A 227 14.92 6.03 -10.95
C ALA A 227 15.66 6.72 -9.79
N THR A 228 15.30 7.97 -9.50
CA THR A 228 15.81 8.70 -8.33
C THR A 228 14.69 8.89 -7.32
N VAL A 229 14.86 8.34 -6.11
CA VAL A 229 13.87 8.42 -5.04
C VAL A 229 14.53 8.99 -3.79
N THR A 230 13.81 9.86 -3.10
CA THR A 230 14.19 10.42 -1.79
C THR A 230 12.99 10.38 -0.86
N THR A 231 13.23 10.38 0.45
CA THR A 231 12.18 10.37 1.47
C THR A 231 12.34 11.57 2.40
N GLY A 232 11.24 12.13 2.91
CA GLY A 232 11.30 13.30 3.79
C GLY A 232 10.04 13.48 4.63
N VAL A 233 10.12 14.33 5.65
CA VAL A 233 8.98 14.71 6.47
C VAL A 233 8.20 15.83 5.78
N LEU A 234 6.89 15.68 5.69
CA LEU A 234 5.98 16.76 5.27
C LEU A 234 4.66 16.63 6.02
N ASP A 235 4.45 17.51 7.01
CA ASP A 235 3.21 17.63 7.76
C ASP A 235 2.26 18.61 7.07
N TRP A 236 1.08 18.14 6.64
CA TRP A 236 0.11 18.96 5.92
C TRP A 236 -0.58 20.01 6.80
N SER A 237 -0.52 19.84 8.12
CA SER A 237 -1.07 20.82 9.06
C SER A 237 -0.20 22.08 9.15
N GLU A 238 1.05 22.01 8.66
CA GLU A 238 1.99 23.12 8.63
C GLU A 238 2.05 23.76 7.24
N THR A 239 2.01 25.10 7.19
CA THR A 239 2.18 25.84 5.94
C THR A 239 3.66 26.19 5.73
N PRO A 240 4.27 25.84 4.57
CA PRO A 240 5.67 26.16 4.32
C PRO A 240 5.90 27.67 4.35
N THR A 241 6.87 28.10 5.16
CA THR A 241 7.26 29.52 5.30
C THR A 241 8.78 29.66 5.20
N PRO A 242 9.32 30.27 4.13
CA PRO A 242 8.61 30.80 2.97
C PRO A 242 7.98 29.70 2.10
N PRO A 243 7.03 30.04 1.20
CA PRO A 243 6.54 29.10 0.19
C PRO A 243 7.67 28.60 -0.71
N PRO A 244 7.55 27.38 -1.29
CA PRO A 244 8.55 26.82 -2.18
C PRO A 244 8.76 27.70 -3.42
N ALA A 245 10.03 27.90 -3.76
CA ALA A 245 10.45 28.58 -4.98
C ALA A 245 9.97 27.78 -6.21
N ALA A 246 9.93 28.43 -7.39
CA ALA A 246 9.36 27.81 -8.60
C ALA A 246 10.12 26.52 -8.99
N GLU A 247 11.43 26.52 -8.78
CA GLU A 247 12.35 25.41 -8.99
C GLU A 247 12.28 24.32 -7.92
N GLU A 248 11.52 24.50 -6.84
CA GLU A 248 11.30 23.50 -5.79
C GLU A 248 9.98 22.75 -5.99
N ARG A 249 9.08 23.27 -6.82
CA ARG A 249 7.76 22.69 -7.13
C ARG A 249 7.81 21.41 -7.95
N PHE A 250 6.75 20.61 -7.85
CA PHE A 250 6.63 19.31 -8.48
C PHE A 250 5.67 19.35 -9.68
N ASP A 251 6.03 18.62 -10.73
CA ASP A 251 5.20 18.47 -11.92
C ASP A 251 4.06 17.48 -11.68
N VAL A 252 4.26 16.50 -10.79
CA VAL A 252 3.24 15.53 -10.40
C VAL A 252 3.15 15.47 -8.88
N ILE A 253 1.93 15.50 -8.35
CA ILE A 253 1.66 15.16 -6.96
C ILE A 253 0.80 13.89 -6.93
N LEU A 254 1.21 12.91 -6.13
CA LEU A 254 0.52 11.64 -5.92
C LEU A 254 -0.06 11.61 -4.50
N ALA A 255 -1.25 11.05 -4.31
CA ALA A 255 -1.82 10.78 -2.99
C ALA A 255 -2.77 9.58 -3.04
N ALA A 256 -2.58 8.61 -2.14
CA ALA A 256 -3.47 7.46 -2.02
C ALA A 256 -4.02 7.33 -0.60
N ASP A 257 -5.33 7.15 -0.47
CA ASP A 257 -6.07 7.10 0.80
C ASP A 257 -5.85 8.29 1.77
N PRO A 258 -5.77 9.55 1.31
CA PRO A 258 -5.35 10.62 2.21
C PRO A 258 -6.46 11.11 3.17
N LEU A 259 -7.71 10.67 3.03
CA LEU A 259 -8.88 11.30 3.65
C LEU A 259 -9.57 10.42 4.71
N TYR A 260 -9.09 10.48 5.96
CA TYR A 260 -9.68 9.77 7.10
C TYR A 260 -9.97 10.67 8.31
N SER A 261 -9.85 12.00 8.13
CA SER A 261 -10.16 13.01 9.15
C SER A 261 -10.82 14.23 8.50
N PRO A 262 -11.73 14.94 9.20
CA PRO A 262 -12.40 16.13 8.68
C PRO A 262 -11.46 17.26 8.22
N ASN A 263 -10.23 17.33 8.76
CA ASN A 263 -9.28 18.38 8.38
C ASN A 263 -8.49 18.06 7.10
N HIS A 264 -8.44 16.79 6.69
CA HIS A 264 -7.57 16.34 5.60
C HIS A 264 -7.89 16.97 4.24
N PRO A 265 -9.16 17.17 3.82
CA PRO A 265 -9.45 17.84 2.57
C PRO A 265 -8.83 19.24 2.50
N LYS A 266 -8.87 19.99 3.61
CA LYS A 266 -8.25 21.32 3.69
C LYS A 266 -6.73 21.22 3.63
N TRP A 267 -6.13 20.47 4.55
CA TRP A 267 -4.68 20.38 4.68
C TRP A 267 -3.99 19.84 3.42
N LEU A 268 -4.60 18.82 2.79
CA LEU A 268 -4.09 18.25 1.54
C LEU A 268 -4.07 19.29 0.42
N VAL A 269 -5.17 20.02 0.23
CA VAL A 269 -5.25 21.03 -0.85
C VAL A 269 -4.37 22.24 -0.57
N ASP A 270 -4.31 22.69 0.69
CA ASP A 270 -3.40 23.75 1.13
C ASP A 270 -1.93 23.37 0.92
N THR A 271 -1.59 22.08 0.99
CA THR A 271 -0.26 21.55 0.67
C THR A 271 -0.05 21.47 -0.85
N ILE A 272 -1.02 20.97 -1.62
CA ILE A 272 -0.93 20.89 -3.09
C ILE A 272 -0.71 22.27 -3.72
N ALA A 273 -1.43 23.29 -3.26
CA ALA A 273 -1.46 24.63 -3.86
C ALA A 273 -0.08 25.29 -4.06
N PRO A 274 0.83 25.34 -3.05
CA PRO A 274 2.17 25.87 -3.21
C PRO A 274 3.15 24.90 -3.87
N TRP A 275 3.01 23.58 -3.66
CA TRP A 275 3.97 22.58 -4.13
C TRP A 275 3.79 22.17 -5.59
N LEU A 276 2.58 22.30 -6.15
CA LEU A 276 2.32 21.97 -7.55
C LEU A 276 2.87 23.05 -8.50
N SER A 277 3.61 22.63 -9.52
CA SER A 277 4.10 23.55 -10.55
C SER A 277 2.93 24.16 -11.33
N LYS A 278 3.09 25.37 -11.87
CA LYS A 278 2.03 26.07 -12.64
C LYS A 278 2.06 25.74 -14.13
N GLY A 279 2.76 24.66 -14.52
CA GLY A 279 2.84 24.23 -15.90
C GLY A 279 1.55 23.57 -16.38
N LEU A 280 1.25 23.67 -17.68
CA LEU A 280 0.07 23.04 -18.30
C LEU A 280 0.08 21.50 -18.16
N ASN A 281 1.26 20.90 -17.97
CA ASN A 281 1.44 19.47 -17.76
C ASN A 281 1.46 19.07 -16.28
N ALA A 282 1.29 20.02 -15.36
CA ALA A 282 1.27 19.70 -13.93
C ALA A 282 0.02 18.86 -13.61
N ARG A 283 0.18 17.80 -12.82
CA ARG A 283 -0.90 16.87 -12.48
C ARG A 283 -0.95 16.56 -10.99
N VAL A 284 -2.16 16.42 -10.46
CA VAL A 284 -2.39 15.73 -9.18
C VAL A 284 -3.11 14.43 -9.48
N VAL A 285 -2.55 13.30 -9.08
CA VAL A 285 -3.15 11.98 -9.23
C VAL A 285 -3.52 11.48 -7.84
N ALA A 286 -4.81 11.24 -7.62
CA ALA A 286 -5.32 10.84 -6.33
C ALA A 286 -6.20 9.59 -6.46
N GLU A 287 -6.11 8.70 -5.48
CA GLU A 287 -7.04 7.58 -5.34
C GLU A 287 -7.48 7.45 -3.88
N MET A 288 -8.79 7.31 -3.66
CA MET A 288 -9.36 7.24 -2.33
C MET A 288 -10.53 6.26 -2.26
N PRO A 289 -10.68 5.51 -1.15
CA PRO A 289 -11.80 4.60 -0.97
C PRO A 289 -13.09 5.39 -0.76
N LEU A 290 -14.15 4.93 -1.39
CA LEU A 290 -15.51 5.43 -1.21
C LEU A 290 -16.16 4.70 -0.02
N ARG A 291 -15.87 5.20 1.18
CA ARG A 291 -16.50 4.75 2.43
C ARG A 291 -17.54 5.77 2.88
N ASP A 292 -18.73 5.33 3.25
CA ASP A 292 -19.84 6.21 3.65
C ASP A 292 -19.44 7.28 4.67
N ALA A 293 -18.62 6.89 5.66
CA ALA A 293 -18.13 7.79 6.71
C ALA A 293 -17.24 8.93 6.21
N TYR A 294 -16.60 8.77 5.04
CA TYR A 294 -15.63 9.72 4.49
C TYR A 294 -16.09 10.38 3.18
N LEU A 295 -17.28 10.06 2.67
CA LEU A 295 -17.85 10.72 1.49
C LEU A 295 -17.90 12.26 1.61
N PRO A 296 -18.26 12.86 2.77
CA PRO A 296 -18.21 14.32 2.92
C PRO A 296 -16.81 14.90 2.64
N GLN A 297 -15.75 14.21 3.09
CA GLN A 297 -14.37 14.62 2.89
C GLN A 297 -13.96 14.51 1.41
N VAL A 298 -14.41 13.46 0.71
CA VAL A 298 -14.20 13.33 -0.74
C VAL A 298 -14.85 14.50 -1.50
N HIS A 299 -16.09 14.85 -1.15
CA HIS A 299 -16.79 15.97 -1.76
C HIS A 299 -16.10 17.31 -1.47
N GLU A 300 -15.68 17.54 -0.23
CA GLU A 300 -14.94 18.74 0.16
C GLU A 300 -13.61 18.86 -0.59
N PHE A 301 -12.87 17.75 -0.74
CA PHE A 301 -11.63 17.72 -1.52
C PHE A 301 -11.88 18.16 -2.96
N ARG A 302 -12.91 17.61 -3.63
CA ARG A 302 -13.26 17.99 -5.01
C ARG A 302 -13.61 19.48 -5.14
N GLN A 303 -14.39 20.01 -4.20
CA GLN A 303 -14.74 21.43 -4.19
C GLN A 303 -13.49 22.30 -4.02
N ARG A 304 -12.63 21.99 -3.05
CA ARG A 304 -11.41 22.75 -2.78
C ARG A 304 -10.41 22.71 -3.93
N MET A 305 -10.25 21.57 -4.60
CA MET A 305 -9.42 21.45 -5.81
C MET A 305 -9.97 22.33 -6.94
N THR A 306 -11.30 22.39 -7.08
CA THR A 306 -11.97 23.27 -8.05
C THR A 306 -11.78 24.74 -7.71
N ASP A 307 -11.95 25.13 -6.44
CA ASP A 307 -11.75 26.50 -5.94
C ASP A 307 -10.29 26.95 -6.09
N LEU A 308 -9.33 26.02 -6.01
CA LEU A 308 -7.91 26.26 -6.28
C LEU A 308 -7.64 26.54 -7.77
N GLY A 309 -8.56 26.19 -8.67
CA GLY A 309 -8.43 26.33 -10.13
C GLY A 309 -7.95 25.08 -10.86
N LEU A 310 -8.01 23.91 -10.20
CA LEU A 310 -7.79 22.62 -10.85
C LEU A 310 -9.12 22.06 -11.36
N ALA A 311 -9.08 21.37 -12.49
CA ALA A 311 -10.21 20.61 -13.02
C ALA A 311 -9.84 19.13 -13.14
N VAL A 312 -10.85 18.26 -13.01
CA VAL A 312 -10.69 16.83 -13.31
C VAL A 312 -10.43 16.67 -14.80
N VAL A 313 -9.29 16.09 -15.11
CA VAL A 313 -8.86 15.70 -16.46
C VAL A 313 -9.46 14.34 -16.81
N GLU A 314 -9.37 13.41 -15.87
CA GLU A 314 -9.83 12.04 -16.00
C GLU A 314 -10.17 11.50 -14.61
N GLU A 315 -11.18 10.65 -14.53
CA GLU A 315 -11.55 9.97 -13.30
C GLU A 315 -12.29 8.66 -13.59
N GLY A 316 -12.33 7.79 -12.59
CA GLY A 316 -13.10 6.58 -12.64
C GLY A 316 -13.21 5.91 -11.28
N GLU A 317 -13.87 4.76 -11.27
CA GLU A 317 -14.03 3.96 -10.06
C GLU A 317 -13.54 2.54 -10.34
N GLU A 318 -12.91 1.93 -9.34
CA GLU A 318 -12.49 0.54 -9.37
C GLU A 318 -12.79 -0.12 -8.03
N THR A 319 -12.93 -1.44 -8.00
CA THR A 319 -13.07 -2.19 -6.75
C THR A 319 -11.87 -3.10 -6.56
N GLY A 320 -11.18 -2.94 -5.44
CA GLY A 320 -10.12 -3.83 -4.99
C GLY A 320 -10.53 -4.60 -3.74
N TYR A 321 -9.71 -5.56 -3.35
CA TYR A 321 -9.90 -6.33 -2.13
C TYR A 321 -8.77 -6.07 -1.15
N ASP A 322 -9.12 -5.62 0.05
CA ASP A 322 -8.17 -5.40 1.15
C ASP A 322 -7.90 -6.73 1.89
N ASP A 323 -6.86 -6.75 2.72
CA ASP A 323 -6.51 -7.90 3.56
C ASP A 323 -7.42 -8.07 4.79
N TRP A 324 -8.35 -7.13 5.01
CA TRP A 324 -9.40 -7.23 6.02
C TRP A 324 -10.49 -8.22 5.58
N GLU A 325 -11.13 -8.83 6.58
CA GLU A 325 -12.24 -9.75 6.37
C GLU A 325 -13.57 -9.06 6.63
N SER A 326 -14.55 -9.34 5.76
CA SER A 326 -15.96 -9.09 6.04
C SER A 326 -16.46 -10.00 7.17
N ALA A 327 -17.67 -9.73 7.70
CA ALA A 327 -18.29 -10.56 8.73
C ALA A 327 -18.41 -12.05 8.34
N ASP A 328 -18.43 -12.33 7.03
CA ASP A 328 -18.54 -13.69 6.47
C ASP A 328 -17.16 -14.33 6.18
N GLY A 329 -16.04 -13.70 6.59
CA GLY A 329 -14.67 -14.19 6.40
C GLY A 329 -14.07 -13.95 5.00
N ASN A 330 -14.87 -13.43 4.06
CA ASN A 330 -14.43 -13.08 2.70
C ASN A 330 -13.60 -11.79 2.70
N ALA A 331 -12.70 -11.63 1.72
CA ALA A 331 -11.92 -10.41 1.57
C ALA A 331 -12.83 -9.18 1.42
N LEU A 332 -12.50 -8.10 2.12
CA LEU A 332 -13.29 -6.88 2.13
C LEU A 332 -13.14 -6.16 0.79
N ALA A 333 -14.22 -6.13 0.01
CA ALA A 333 -14.29 -5.32 -1.20
C ALA A 333 -14.31 -3.83 -0.83
N VAL A 334 -13.45 -3.06 -1.48
CA VAL A 334 -13.34 -1.61 -1.30
C VAL A 334 -13.45 -0.95 -2.66
N LYS A 335 -14.53 -0.20 -2.85
CA LYS A 335 -14.71 0.65 -4.02
C LYS A 335 -13.85 1.90 -3.84
N CYS A 336 -13.03 2.22 -4.82
CA CYS A 336 -12.17 3.40 -4.85
C CYS A 336 -12.56 4.30 -6.00
N TRP A 337 -12.43 5.61 -5.78
CA TRP A 337 -12.48 6.63 -6.82
C TRP A 337 -11.05 7.13 -7.06
N TRP A 338 -10.64 7.09 -8.33
CA TRP A 338 -9.37 7.66 -8.77
C TRP A 338 -9.62 8.88 -9.65
N SER A 339 -8.70 9.83 -9.60
CA SER A 339 -8.79 11.07 -10.37
C SER A 339 -7.44 11.66 -10.73
N ILE A 340 -7.42 12.34 -11.87
CA ILE A 340 -6.31 13.12 -12.38
C ILE A 340 -6.78 14.56 -12.50
N TRP A 341 -6.06 15.48 -11.88
CA TRP A 341 -6.37 16.92 -11.88
C TRP A 341 -5.28 17.70 -12.59
N GLY A 342 -5.64 18.82 -13.22
CA GLY A 342 -4.68 19.78 -13.76
C GLY A 342 -5.27 21.18 -13.83
N TRP A 343 -4.42 22.17 -14.10
CA TRP A 343 -4.82 23.58 -14.13
C TRP A 343 -5.85 23.85 -15.24
N SER A 344 -6.95 24.49 -14.86
CA SER A 344 -7.99 24.93 -15.79
C SER A 344 -7.66 26.34 -16.31
N GLU A 345 -7.89 26.61 -17.60
CA GLU A 345 -7.77 27.96 -18.18
C GLU A 345 -8.84 28.95 -17.65
N LYS A 346 -9.83 28.47 -16.89
CA LYS A 346 -10.98 29.27 -16.43
C LYS A 346 -10.75 30.10 -15.16
N VAL A 347 -9.53 30.13 -14.61
CA VAL A 347 -9.20 30.89 -13.38
C VAL A 347 -8.15 31.95 -13.63
#